data_AF-A0ABD6AD31-F1
#
_entry.id   AF-A0ABD6AD31-F1
#
_cell.length_a   1.000
_cell.length_b   1.000
_cell.length_c   1.000
_cell.angle_alpha   90.00
_cell.angle_beta   90.00
_cell.angle_gamma   90.00
#
_symmetry.space_group_name_H-M   'P 1'
#
loop_
_entity.id
_entity.type
_entity.pdbx_description
1 polymer ?
#
loop_
_entity_poly.entity_id
_entity_poly.type
_entity_poly.pdbx_seq_one_letter_code
_entity_poly.pdbx_strand_id
1 'polypeptide(L)'
;MGAELSDRVREIASARGVPESEVFERALERGLEDLWVDVVLSAYFDGDLGREEAIERVGRTKVERAERERAIVEDDVKWGLNA
;
A
#
# COMPACT_ATOMS: atom_id res chain seq x y z
N MET A 1 -21.73 0.01 8.67
CA MET A 1 -20.25 0.00 8.62
C MET A 1 -19.64 -0.99 9.61
N GLY A 2 -19.88 -0.91 10.93
CA GLY A 2 -19.29 -1.86 11.89
C GLY A 2 -19.77 -3.32 11.75
N ALA A 3 -21.04 -3.53 11.41
CA ALA A 3 -21.62 -4.88 11.25
C ALA A 3 -20.95 -5.66 10.09
N GLU A 4 -20.83 -5.05 8.90
CA GLU A 4 -20.19 -5.69 7.75
C GLU A 4 -18.70 -6.02 7.97
N LEU A 5 -17.97 -5.16 8.69
CA LEU A 5 -16.57 -5.42 9.02
C LEU A 5 -16.45 -6.62 9.97
N SER A 6 -17.30 -6.66 11.00
CA SER A 6 -17.33 -7.78 11.94
C SER A 6 -17.73 -9.09 11.27
N ASP A 7 -18.67 -9.06 10.32
CA ASP A 7 -19.09 -10.24 9.56
C ASP A 7 -17.95 -10.80 8.69
N ARG A 8 -17.20 -9.93 7.99
CA ARG A 8 -16.02 -10.33 7.20
C ARG A 8 -14.92 -10.92 8.07
N VAL A 9 -14.65 -10.33 9.24
CA VAL A 9 -13.65 -10.87 10.18
C VAL A 9 -14.07 -12.26 10.66
N ARG A 10 -15.34 -12.45 11.03
CA ARG A 10 -15.86 -13.76 11.44
C ARG A 10 -15.72 -14.81 10.34
N GLU A 11 -16.05 -14.46 9.11
CA GLU A 11 -15.93 -15.36 7.96
C GLU A 11 -14.47 -15.78 7.72
N ILE A 12 -13.52 -14.83 7.77
CA ILE A 12 -12.09 -15.11 7.62
C ILE A 12 -11.57 -15.97 8.78
N ALA A 13 -11.96 -15.65 10.01
CA ALA A 13 -11.58 -16.39 11.21
C ALA A 13 -12.05 -17.84 11.12
N SER A 14 -13.30 -18.05 10.71
CA SER A 14 -13.88 -19.37 10.51
C SER A 14 -13.18 -20.15 9.40
N ALA A 15 -12.93 -19.52 8.24
CA ALA A 15 -12.27 -20.16 7.11
C ALA A 15 -10.82 -20.57 7.39
N ARG A 16 -10.13 -19.83 8.26
CA ARG A 16 -8.71 -20.07 8.61
C ARG A 16 -8.53 -20.84 9.91
N GLY A 17 -9.60 -21.06 10.68
CA GLY A 17 -9.53 -21.72 11.99
C GLY A 17 -8.74 -20.93 13.04
N VAL A 18 -8.74 -19.61 12.95
CA VAL A 18 -8.03 -18.70 13.86
C VAL A 18 -9.01 -17.80 14.61
N PRO A 19 -8.65 -17.22 15.76
CA PRO A 19 -9.49 -16.27 16.46
C PRO A 19 -9.75 -14.99 15.66
N GLU A 20 -10.92 -14.36 15.82
CA GLU A 20 -11.23 -13.05 15.21
C GLU A 20 -10.20 -11.97 15.60
N SER A 21 -9.65 -12.02 16.81
CA SER A 21 -8.60 -11.10 17.27
C SER A 21 -7.32 -11.19 16.43
N GLU A 22 -6.92 -12.39 16.01
CA GLU A 22 -5.74 -12.60 15.16
C GLU A 22 -5.98 -12.06 13.75
N VAL A 23 -7.21 -12.17 13.25
CA VAL A 23 -7.60 -11.57 11.96
C VAL A 23 -7.53 -10.04 12.04
N PHE A 24 -8.05 -9.46 13.13
CA PHE A 24 -8.00 -8.01 13.36
C PHE A 24 -6.56 -7.50 13.47
N GLU A 25 -5.71 -8.18 14.24
CA GLU A 25 -4.31 -7.80 14.43
C GLU A 25 -3.57 -7.79 13.09
N ARG A 26 -3.66 -8.88 12.31
CA ARG A 26 -3.03 -8.94 10.99
C ARG A 26 -3.57 -7.91 10.01
N ALA A 27 -4.88 -7.64 10.04
CA ALA A 27 -5.49 -6.64 9.18
C ALA A 27 -4.99 -5.23 9.54
N LEU A 28 -4.85 -4.94 10.84
CA LEU A 28 -4.32 -3.68 11.32
C LEU A 28 -2.84 -3.50 10.98
N GLU A 29 -2.02 -4.51 11.24
CA GLU A 29 -0.59 -4.50 10.90
C GLU A 29 -0.37 -4.25 9.42
N ARG A 30 -1.08 -5.01 8.56
CA ARG A 30 -0.98 -4.86 7.11
C ARG A 30 -1.50 -3.51 6.64
N GLY A 31 -2.63 -3.06 7.18
CA GLY A 31 -3.19 -1.76 6.85
C GLY A 31 -2.26 -0.61 7.24
N LEU A 32 -1.60 -0.69 8.40
CA LEU A 32 -0.64 0.31 8.82
C LEU A 32 0.62 0.29 7.95
N GLU A 33 1.11 -0.90 7.57
CA GLU A 33 2.22 -1.02 6.63
C GLU A 33 1.91 -0.39 5.27
N ASP A 34 0.72 -0.67 4.71
CA ASP A 34 0.27 -0.12 3.44
C ASP A 34 0.18 1.42 3.52
N LEU A 35 -0.45 1.97 4.58
CA LEU A 35 -0.53 3.41 4.80
C LEU A 35 0.85 4.07 4.97
N TRP A 36 1.78 3.40 5.65
CA TRP A 36 3.14 3.92 5.81
C TRP A 36 3.88 3.99 4.47
N VAL A 37 3.72 2.97 3.62
CA VAL A 37 4.30 2.97 2.28
C VAL A 37 3.79 4.15 1.46
N ASP A 38 2.49 4.42 1.49
CA ASP A 38 1.90 5.54 0.76
C ASP A 38 2.49 6.89 1.20
N VAL A 39 2.66 7.11 2.50
CA VAL A 39 3.26 8.34 3.04
C VAL A 39 4.70 8.51 2.56
N VAL A 40 5.51 7.44 2.62
CA VAL A 40 6.92 7.50 2.21
C VAL A 40 7.06 7.72 0.70
N LEU A 41 6.28 7.02 -0.11
CA LEU A 41 6.32 7.16 -1.56
C LEU A 41 5.81 8.53 -2.03
N SER A 42 4.81 9.09 -1.36
CA SER A 42 4.33 10.46 -1.65
C SER A 42 5.46 11.47 -1.42
N ALA A 43 6.09 11.44 -0.24
CA ALA A 43 7.22 12.31 0.08
C ALA A 43 8.41 12.13 -0.90
N TYR A 44 8.68 10.89 -1.33
CA TYR A 44 9.69 10.61 -2.35
C TYR A 44 9.35 11.27 -3.69
N PHE A 45 8.12 11.11 -4.17
CA PHE A 45 7.70 11.65 -5.46
C PHE A 45 7.50 13.16 -5.47
N ASP A 46 7.20 13.75 -4.32
CA ASP A 46 7.14 15.20 -4.10
C ASP A 46 8.54 15.83 -3.98
N GLY A 47 9.59 15.01 -3.81
CA GLY A 47 10.98 15.45 -3.70
C GLY A 47 11.42 15.82 -2.27
N ASP A 48 10.55 15.62 -1.29
CA ASP A 48 10.84 15.83 0.13
C ASP A 48 11.72 14.71 0.73
N LEU A 49 11.80 13.57 0.05
CA LEU A 49 12.58 12.41 0.46
C LEU A 49 13.51 11.94 -0.67
N GLY A 50 14.77 11.66 -0.33
CA GLY A 50 15.72 11.06 -1.28
C GLY A 50 15.38 9.60 -1.60
N ARG A 51 15.83 9.11 -2.76
CA ARG A 51 15.57 7.73 -3.20
C ARG A 51 16.15 6.70 -2.22
N GLU A 52 17.39 6.88 -1.80
CA GLU A 52 18.07 5.98 -0.87
C GLU A 52 17.35 5.93 0.49
N GLU A 53 16.83 7.07 0.94
CA GLU A 53 16.09 7.19 2.20
C GLU A 53 14.69 6.54 2.10
N ALA A 54 14.02 6.66 0.95
CA ALA A 54 12.80 5.92 0.67
C ALA A 54 13.06 4.40 0.67
N ILE A 55 14.15 3.96 0.05
CA ILE A 55 14.55 2.55 0.03
C ILE A 55 14.84 2.02 1.44
N GLU A 56 15.48 2.81 2.29
CA GLU A 56 15.73 2.45 3.68
C GLU A 56 14.42 2.26 4.46
N ARG A 57 13.43 3.13 4.25
CA ARG A 57 12.17 3.13 5.01
C ARG A 57 11.17 2.07 4.56
N VAL A 58 11.07 1.77 3.26
CA VAL A 58 10.04 0.86 2.72
C VAL A 58 10.58 -0.29 1.88
N GLY A 59 11.89 -0.31 1.62
CA GLY A 59 12.56 -1.35 0.86
C GLY A 59 12.61 -1.06 -0.65
N ARG A 60 13.69 -1.53 -1.28
CA ARG A 60 13.98 -1.30 -2.71
C ARG A 60 12.86 -1.74 -3.63
N THR A 61 12.31 -2.93 -3.41
CA THR A 61 11.27 -3.50 -4.26
C THR A 61 10.03 -2.62 -4.35
N LYS A 62 9.62 -1.99 -3.23
CA LYS A 62 8.44 -1.12 -3.20
C LYS A 62 8.70 0.18 -3.97
N VAL A 63 9.88 0.77 -3.79
CA VAL A 63 10.31 1.98 -4.52
C VAL A 63 10.39 1.72 -6.02
N GLU A 64 11.10 0.67 -6.46
CA GLU A 64 11.26 0.35 -7.88
C GLU A 64 9.93 0.04 -8.58
N ARG A 65 9.03 -0.63 -7.86
CA ARG A 65 7.67 -0.86 -8.36
C ARG A 65 6.92 0.45 -8.57
N ALA A 66 6.94 1.34 -7.58
CA ALA A 66 6.25 2.62 -7.66
C ALA A 66 6.84 3.51 -8.78
N GLU A 67 8.16 3.55 -8.93
CA GLU A 67 8.85 4.25 -10.02
C GLU A 67 8.35 3.75 -11.40
N ARG A 68 8.25 2.43 -11.58
CA ARG A 68 7.74 1.83 -12.81
C ARG A 68 6.27 2.17 -13.06
N GLU A 69 5.42 2.09 -12.04
CA GLU A 69 4.00 2.41 -12.15
C GLU A 69 3.80 3.89 -12.54
N ARG A 70 4.56 4.80 -11.91
CA ARG A 70 4.54 6.24 -12.27
C ARG A 70 4.96 6.47 -13.72
N ALA A 71 6.03 5.82 -14.19
CA ALA A 71 6.49 5.97 -15.57
C ALA A 71 5.41 5.57 -16.59
N ILE A 72 4.70 4.47 -16.33
CA ILE A 72 3.59 4.01 -17.20
C ILE A 72 2.47 5.07 -17.24
N VAL A 73 2.06 5.59 -16.08
CA VAL A 73 1.01 6.61 -16.01
C VAL A 73 1.45 7.91 -16.71
N GLU A 74 2.69 8.33 -16.54
CA GLU A 74 3.24 9.50 -17.24
C GLU A 74 3.25 9.31 -18.76
N ASP A 75 3.55 8.11 -19.24
CA ASP A 75 3.52 7.81 -20.67
C ASP A 75 2.09 7.80 -21.24
N ASP A 76 1.11 7.27 -20.49
CA ASP A 76 -0.31 7.34 -20.86
C ASP A 76 -0.82 8.79 -20.91
N VAL A 77 -0.42 9.63 -19.94
CA VAL A 77 -0.75 11.07 -19.94
C VAL A 77 -0.13 11.78 -21.14
N LYS A 78 1.15 11.53 -21.44
CA LYS A 78 1.81 12.09 -22.63
C LYS A 78 1.10 11.66 -23.90
N TRP A 79 0.69 10.39 -24.01
CA TRP A 79 -0.07 9.92 -25.15
C TRP A 79 -1.38 10.70 -25.32
N GLY A 80 -2.16 10.86 -24.24
CA GLY A 80 -3.41 11.61 -24.27
C GLY A 80 -3.27 13.11 -24.59
N LEU A 81 -2.15 13.73 -24.21
CA LEU A 81 -1.86 15.14 -24.52
C LEU A 81 -1.40 15.36 -25.97
N ASN A 82 -0.92 14.33 -26.65
CA ASN A 82 -0.42 14.38 -28.03
C ASN A 82 -1.39 13.73 -29.05
N ALA A 83 -2.60 13.36 -28.63
CA ALA A 83 -3.63 12.73 -29.46
C ALA A 83 -4.60 13.74 -30.10
#